data_AF-A0A4Z1K8D9-F1
#
_entry.id   AF-A0A4Z1K8D9-F1
#
_cell.length_a   1.000
_cell.length_b   1.000
_cell.length_c   1.000
_cell.angle_alpha   90.00
_cell.angle_beta   90.00
_cell.angle_gamma   90.00
#
_symmetry.space_group_name_H-M   'P 1'
#
loop_
_entity.id
_entity.type
_entity.pdbx_description
1 polymer ?
#
loop_
_entity_poly.entity_id
_entity_poly.type
_entity_poly.pdbx_seq_one_letter_code
_entity_poly.pdbx_strand_id
1 'polypeptide(L)'
;MYIEALRLNPQHVLSGVSQQCSLSYSVGPYKIYRVFPSAYHPTVEECGNRRNIVSPEPQELGVCSQNRLAGLESFVSVASSTGSDGSLNLSKQWLQNCDENHVSCSRNATTYPYFLPTRLVDIGIEEPAITPRLRLRKDIPPDSVYFTLSHCWAFKYLPGRIMGSPELGGRYIWIDSLCIVQDSETDWLVESASMCDVYSNSYCNICATAASDGSEGMFRDREPLQVQQGWFQTASDNENHCVIDVFAWEKEVEKGFLSSRAWVFQERLLSRRNLHFGSRQLFWECIDHEASETLPRGIPELVIKGSGVKPRVKVLFNGIDKYKSNRYSESVQIWEEIVTLYMKSNLTFKTDRLVAIGGMASAASQTIAGKYLAGVWEKHLLHGILWKALNYPSNLSKFTQAPLEVQDFTAPSWSWASFDA
;
A
#
# COMPACT_ATOMS: atom_id res chain seq x y z
N MET A 1 -27.63 9.47 1.88
CA MET A 1 -26.24 9.34 2.35
C MET A 1 -25.35 9.27 1.13
N TYR A 2 -24.80 10.40 0.69
CA TYR A 2 -23.99 10.47 -0.52
C TYR A 2 -22.66 11.16 -0.17
N ILE A 3 -21.55 10.50 -0.46
CA ILE A 3 -20.33 11.18 -0.89
C ILE A 3 -20.48 11.27 -2.40
N GLU A 4 -20.67 12.48 -2.92
CA GLU A 4 -20.69 12.71 -4.36
C GLU A 4 -19.25 12.63 -4.87
N ALA A 5 -18.80 11.41 -5.16
CA ALA A 5 -17.58 11.18 -5.91
C ALA A 5 -17.89 11.38 -7.40
N LEU A 6 -17.29 12.40 -8.03
CA LEU A 6 -17.53 12.70 -9.44
C LEU A 6 -16.22 13.06 -10.15
N ARG A 7 -16.13 12.63 -11.41
CA ARG A 7 -15.01 12.92 -12.32
C ARG A 7 -14.92 14.41 -12.60
N LEU A 8 -13.78 15.00 -12.26
CA LEU A 8 -13.47 16.37 -12.60
C LEU A 8 -13.10 16.47 -14.08
N ASN A 9 -13.99 17.07 -14.89
CA ASN A 9 -13.65 17.56 -16.23
C ASN A 9 -13.32 19.05 -16.14
N PRO A 10 -12.07 19.48 -16.40
CA PRO A 10 -11.72 20.91 -16.36
C PRO A 10 -12.47 21.67 -17.46
N GLN A 11 -13.27 22.67 -17.08
CA GLN A 11 -13.77 23.69 -18.01
C GLN A 11 -13.02 24.99 -17.76
N HIS A 12 -12.40 25.54 -18.80
CA HIS A 12 -11.82 26.87 -18.75
C HIS A 12 -12.96 27.90 -18.75
N VAL A 13 -13.08 28.67 -17.66
CA VAL A 13 -14.06 29.76 -17.56
C VAL A 13 -13.28 31.08 -17.60
N LEU A 14 -13.50 31.85 -18.69
CA LEU A 14 -13.08 33.24 -18.79
C LEU A 14 -14.22 34.10 -18.24
N SER A 15 -14.08 34.65 -17.04
CA SER A 15 -15.02 35.68 -16.54
C SER A 15 -14.52 37.07 -16.91
N GLY A 16 -15.42 37.88 -17.48
CA GLY A 16 -15.12 39.23 -17.94
C GLY A 16 -14.84 40.22 -16.79
N VAL A 17 -14.03 41.23 -17.13
CA VAL A 17 -13.64 42.45 -16.38
C VAL A 17 -12.34 42.37 -15.55
N SER A 18 -11.82 41.18 -15.25
CA SER A 18 -10.42 41.00 -14.82
C SER A 18 -9.90 39.68 -15.39
N GLN A 19 -8.81 39.68 -16.16
CA GLN A 19 -8.23 38.48 -16.80
C GLN A 19 -7.69 37.46 -15.77
N GLN A 20 -8.54 36.93 -14.91
CA GLN A 20 -8.24 35.79 -14.05
C GLN A 20 -8.69 34.52 -14.77
N CYS A 21 -7.72 33.73 -15.24
CA CYS A 21 -7.98 32.35 -15.60
C CYS A 21 -8.34 31.59 -14.32
N SER A 22 -9.58 31.12 -14.22
CA SER A 22 -10.00 30.22 -13.17
C SER A 22 -10.37 28.87 -13.77
N LEU A 23 -9.96 27.80 -13.11
CA LEU A 23 -10.47 26.46 -13.40
C LEU A 23 -11.72 26.26 -12.54
N SER A 24 -12.88 26.08 -13.17
CA SER A 24 -14.10 25.75 -12.45
C SER A 24 -14.34 24.25 -12.48
N TYR A 25 -14.71 23.69 -11.33
CA TYR A 25 -15.00 22.29 -11.12
C TYR A 25 -16.41 22.18 -10.52
N SER A 26 -17.26 21.33 -11.09
CA SER A 26 -18.57 21.03 -10.48
C SER A 26 -18.46 19.72 -9.71
N VAL A 27 -18.81 19.74 -8.43
CA VAL A 27 -18.89 18.56 -7.56
C VAL A 27 -20.29 18.52 -6.96
N GLY A 28 -21.19 17.74 -7.57
CA GLY A 28 -22.59 17.69 -7.14
C GLY A 28 -23.30 19.05 -7.25
N PRO A 29 -23.89 19.59 -6.18
CA PRO A 29 -24.45 20.95 -6.16
C PRO A 29 -23.38 22.04 -6.04
N TYR A 30 -22.11 21.70 -5.79
CA TYR A 30 -21.04 22.65 -5.54
C TYR A 30 -20.30 23.02 -6.83
N LYS A 31 -19.94 24.31 -6.96
CA LYS A 31 -18.97 24.80 -7.95
C LYS A 31 -17.73 25.32 -7.24
N ILE A 32 -16.60 24.67 -7.46
CA ILE A 32 -15.29 25.01 -6.90
C ILE A 32 -14.50 25.74 -7.97
N TYR A 33 -13.89 26.89 -7.64
CA TYR A 33 -13.03 27.64 -8.55
C TYR A 33 -11.59 27.61 -8.02
N ARG A 34 -10.65 27.11 -8.82
CA ARG A 34 -9.23 27.28 -8.55
C ARG A 34 -8.76 28.57 -9.21
N VAL A 35 -8.42 29.55 -8.39
CA VAL A 35 -7.90 30.85 -8.80
C VAL A 35 -6.38 30.79 -8.73
N PHE A 36 -5.70 31.05 -9.84
CA PHE A 36 -4.24 31.14 -9.85
C PHE A 36 -3.78 32.52 -9.33
N PRO A 37 -2.72 32.61 -8.50
CA PRO A 37 -2.15 33.90 -8.11
C PRO A 37 -1.65 34.67 -9.34
N SER A 38 -1.75 36.00 -9.32
CA SER A 38 -1.48 36.88 -10.49
C SER A 38 -0.05 36.82 -11.03
N ALA A 39 0.89 36.15 -10.36
CA ALA A 39 2.26 35.95 -10.84
C ALA A 39 2.39 34.81 -11.86
N TYR A 40 1.36 33.99 -12.03
CA TYR A 40 1.29 32.88 -13.00
C TYR A 40 0.08 33.10 -13.92
N HIS A 41 0.12 34.14 -14.74
CA HIS A 41 -0.81 34.28 -15.87
C HIS A 41 -0.21 33.57 -17.09
N PRO A 42 -0.63 32.33 -17.43
CA PRO A 42 -0.35 31.84 -18.77
C PRO A 42 -1.05 32.77 -19.75
N THR A 43 -0.30 33.28 -20.74
CA THR A 43 -0.89 34.13 -21.78
C THR A 43 -1.95 33.33 -22.53
N VAL A 44 -2.95 34.02 -23.10
CA VAL A 44 -4.05 33.39 -23.85
C VAL A 44 -3.54 32.47 -24.98
N GLU A 45 -2.33 32.73 -25.50
CA GLU A 45 -1.64 31.86 -26.46
C GLU A 45 -1.07 30.56 -25.85
N GLU A 46 -0.65 30.54 -24.59
CA GLU A 46 -0.16 29.33 -23.90
C GLU A 46 -1.29 28.32 -23.62
N CYS A 47 -2.51 28.79 -23.36
CA CYS A 47 -3.69 27.94 -23.19
C CYS A 47 -4.15 27.30 -24.52
N GLY A 48 -3.92 27.96 -25.66
CA GLY A 48 -4.33 27.47 -26.98
C GLY A 48 -3.36 26.45 -27.61
N ASN A 49 -2.05 26.55 -27.32
CA ASN A 49 -1.01 25.79 -28.01
C ASN A 49 -0.48 24.56 -27.26
N ARG A 50 -0.85 24.33 -26.00
CA ARG A 50 -0.49 23.11 -25.27
C ARG A 50 -1.50 21.97 -25.54
N ARG A 51 -1.58 21.51 -26.79
CA ARG A 51 -2.32 20.28 -27.15
C ARG A 51 -1.71 18.98 -26.56
N ASN A 52 -0.58 19.09 -25.84
CA ASN A 52 0.12 17.98 -25.20
C ASN A 52 0.36 18.19 -23.69
N ILE A 53 -0.48 18.98 -22.99
CA ILE A 53 -0.62 18.70 -21.55
C ILE A 53 -1.48 17.44 -21.49
N VAL A 54 -0.85 16.33 -21.10
CA VAL A 54 -1.57 15.17 -20.58
C VAL A 54 -2.52 15.72 -19.52
N SER A 55 -3.81 15.79 -19.84
CA SER A 55 -4.83 16.13 -18.86
C SER A 55 -4.56 15.24 -17.65
N PRO A 56 -4.33 15.80 -16.44
CA PRO A 56 -4.22 14.94 -15.27
C PRO A 56 -5.48 14.09 -15.26
N GLU A 57 -5.32 12.76 -15.19
CA GLU A 57 -6.46 11.85 -15.11
C GLU A 57 -7.48 12.43 -14.13
N PRO A 58 -8.79 12.42 -14.46
CA PRO A 58 -9.81 13.07 -13.65
C PRO A 58 -9.63 12.65 -12.18
N GLN A 59 -9.13 13.58 -11.36
CA GLN A 59 -9.08 13.40 -9.93
C GLN A 59 -10.54 13.43 -9.48
N GLU A 60 -11.13 12.27 -9.21
CA GLU A 60 -12.45 12.22 -8.61
C GLU A 60 -12.33 12.72 -7.16
N LEU A 61 -12.41 14.04 -6.97
CA LEU A 61 -12.44 14.68 -5.65
C LEU A 61 -13.83 14.48 -5.04
N GLY A 62 -13.85 14.23 -3.73
CA GLY A 62 -15.06 14.22 -2.92
C GLY A 62 -15.17 15.48 -2.07
N VAL A 63 -16.39 15.88 -1.77
CA VAL A 63 -16.70 16.89 -0.75
C VAL A 63 -17.31 16.19 0.45
N CYS A 64 -16.77 16.46 1.63
CA CYS A 64 -17.28 15.91 2.88
C CYS A 64 -17.46 17.03 3.92
N SER A 65 -18.53 16.96 4.70
CA SER A 65 -18.76 17.92 5.78
C SER A 65 -17.81 17.63 6.94
N GLN A 66 -17.37 18.68 7.64
CA GLN A 66 -16.42 18.57 8.76
C GLN A 66 -16.88 17.55 9.81
N ASN A 67 -18.18 17.57 10.13
CA ASN A 67 -18.80 16.66 11.11
C ASN A 67 -18.66 15.17 10.75
N ARG A 68 -18.39 14.82 9.49
CA ARG A 68 -18.23 13.43 9.02
C ARG A 68 -16.78 13.01 8.87
N LEU A 69 -15.83 13.92 9.05
CA LEU A 69 -14.42 13.65 8.95
C LEU A 69 -13.83 13.50 10.34
N ALA A 70 -13.90 12.29 10.89
CA ALA A 70 -13.15 11.96 12.09
C ALA A 70 -11.67 12.25 11.84
N GLY A 71 -11.07 13.14 12.63
CA GLY A 71 -9.65 13.51 12.50
C GLY A 71 -9.35 14.83 11.82
N LEU A 72 -10.35 15.54 11.30
CA LEU A 72 -10.18 16.84 10.66
C LEU A 72 -10.87 17.96 11.46
N GLU A 73 -10.29 18.26 12.62
CA GLU A 73 -10.71 19.40 13.44
C GLU A 73 -9.96 20.68 13.09
N SER A 74 -8.86 20.59 12.34
CA SER A 74 -8.05 21.74 11.92
C SER A 74 -7.29 21.48 10.63
N PHE A 75 -6.94 22.57 9.94
CA PHE A 75 -6.05 22.57 8.78
C PHE A 75 -4.80 21.72 9.03
N VAL A 76 -4.56 20.71 8.18
CA VAL A 76 -3.33 19.92 8.25
C VAL A 76 -2.31 20.51 7.30
N SER A 77 -1.23 21.08 7.85
CA SER A 77 -0.10 21.55 7.03
C SER A 77 0.70 20.36 6.53
N VAL A 78 0.84 20.24 5.21
CA VAL A 78 1.67 19.23 4.57
C VAL A 78 3.02 19.87 4.24
N ALA A 79 4.12 19.22 4.61
CA ALA A 79 5.46 19.72 4.30
C ALA A 79 5.80 19.58 2.79
N SER A 80 6.85 20.27 2.31
CA SER A 80 7.29 20.22 0.90
C SER A 80 8.02 18.93 0.50
N SER A 81 8.23 17.99 1.41
CA SER A 81 8.85 16.69 1.11
C SER A 81 8.34 15.60 2.06
N THR A 82 8.16 14.38 1.55
CA THR A 82 7.79 13.20 2.37
C THR A 82 8.89 12.82 3.36
N GLY A 83 10.14 13.26 3.14
CA GLY A 83 11.27 13.06 4.04
C GLY A 83 11.50 14.18 5.05
N SER A 84 10.58 15.14 5.15
CA SER A 84 10.70 16.27 6.09
C SER A 84 10.55 15.82 7.55
N ASP A 85 11.10 16.58 8.50
CA ASP A 85 10.96 16.27 9.92
C ASP A 85 9.49 16.23 10.37
N GLY A 86 8.62 17.07 9.81
CA GLY A 86 7.18 17.04 10.08
C GLY A 86 6.52 15.73 9.64
N SER A 87 6.79 15.28 8.41
CA SER A 87 6.30 14.01 7.88
C SER A 87 6.83 12.80 8.67
N LEU A 88 8.12 12.82 9.02
CA LEU A 88 8.72 11.75 9.81
C LEU A 88 8.19 11.74 11.25
N ASN A 89 7.97 12.91 11.86
CA ASN A 89 7.34 13.04 13.18
C ASN A 89 5.91 12.49 13.20
N LEU A 90 5.11 12.77 12.18
CA LEU A 90 3.78 12.17 12.04
C LEU A 90 3.85 10.63 11.94
N SER A 91 4.82 10.11 11.20
CA SER A 91 5.05 8.66 11.11
C SER A 91 5.36 8.05 12.49
N LYS A 92 6.11 8.76 13.34
CA LYS A 92 6.36 8.33 14.72
C LYS A 92 5.09 8.30 15.55
N GLN A 93 4.24 9.31 15.42
CA GLN A 93 2.97 9.39 16.13
C GLN A 93 2.04 8.24 15.74
N TRP A 94 2.00 7.85 14.46
CA TRP A 94 1.24 6.67 14.02
C TRP A 94 1.74 5.36 14.63
N LEU A 95 3.07 5.16 14.66
CA LEU A 95 3.68 4.00 15.29
C LEU A 95 3.34 3.94 16.78
N GLN A 96 3.56 5.04 17.52
CA GLN A 96 3.27 5.14 18.94
C GLN A 96 1.79 4.91 19.24
N ASN A 97 0.89 5.56 18.51
CA ASN A 97 -0.55 5.36 18.68
C ASN A 97 -0.96 3.90 18.42
N CYS A 98 -0.36 3.24 17.43
CA CYS A 98 -0.62 1.84 17.16
C CYS A 98 -0.14 0.93 18.31
N ASP A 99 1.04 1.20 18.87
CA ASP A 99 1.58 0.44 20.00
C ASP A 99 0.72 0.58 21.26
N GLU A 100 0.24 1.79 21.54
CA GLU A 100 -0.52 2.11 22.74
C GLU A 100 -2.00 1.70 22.64
N ASN A 101 -2.61 1.79 21.46
CA ASN A 101 -4.07 1.72 21.31
C ASN A 101 -4.59 0.53 20.48
N HIS A 102 -3.76 -0.18 19.71
CA HIS A 102 -4.24 -1.24 18.80
C HIS A 102 -3.85 -2.64 19.27
N VAL A 103 -4.75 -3.29 20.01
CA VAL A 103 -4.54 -4.65 20.58
C VAL A 103 -4.18 -5.69 19.52
N SER A 104 -4.77 -5.62 18.31
CA SER A 104 -4.45 -6.58 17.24
C SER A 104 -3.05 -6.37 16.66
N CYS A 105 -2.44 -5.21 16.89
CA CYS A 105 -1.09 -4.86 16.44
C CYS A 105 -0.02 -5.10 17.52
N SER A 106 -0.42 -5.05 18.80
CA SER A 106 0.47 -5.26 19.94
C SER A 106 1.14 -6.64 19.87
N ARG A 107 2.44 -6.69 20.17
CA ARG A 107 3.16 -7.95 20.42
C ARG A 107 2.67 -8.51 21.76
N ASN A 108 1.62 -9.31 21.78
CA ASN A 108 1.33 -10.10 22.98
C ASN A 108 2.50 -11.07 23.20
N ALA A 109 3.29 -10.81 24.25
CA ALA A 109 4.55 -11.50 24.59
C ALA A 109 4.40 -13.01 24.88
N THR A 110 3.19 -13.55 24.84
CA THR A 110 2.86 -14.91 25.29
C THR A 110 2.60 -15.89 24.14
N THR A 111 2.49 -15.46 22.89
CA THR A 111 1.92 -16.31 21.82
C THR A 111 2.81 -16.59 20.61
N TYR A 112 3.88 -15.81 20.39
CA TYR A 112 4.78 -16.03 19.25
C TYR A 112 6.24 -16.11 19.69
N PRO A 113 7.04 -17.05 19.14
CA PRO A 113 8.48 -17.06 19.37
C PRO A 113 9.08 -15.74 18.88
N TYR A 114 10.09 -15.23 19.59
CA TYR A 114 10.93 -14.12 19.14
C TYR A 114 11.63 -14.55 17.85
N PHE A 115 11.01 -14.27 16.70
CA PHE A 115 11.61 -14.51 15.40
C PHE A 115 12.57 -13.37 15.06
N LEU A 116 13.78 -13.74 14.67
CA LEU A 116 14.73 -12.87 14.00
C LEU A 116 15.08 -13.51 12.66
N PRO A 117 15.24 -12.77 11.55
CA PRO A 117 15.76 -13.33 10.30
C PRO A 117 17.17 -13.90 10.47
N THR A 118 17.64 -14.71 9.52
CA THR A 118 19.02 -15.28 9.58
C THR A 118 20.09 -14.19 9.45
N ARG A 119 19.73 -13.09 8.76
CA ARG A 119 20.57 -11.93 8.48
C ARG A 119 19.75 -10.65 8.61
N LEU A 120 20.38 -9.61 9.14
CA LEU A 120 19.83 -8.25 9.22
C LEU A 120 20.92 -7.24 8.88
N VAL A 121 20.55 -6.11 8.31
CA VAL A 121 21.44 -4.97 8.12
C VAL A 121 21.39 -4.12 9.38
N ASP A 122 22.53 -4.01 10.08
CA ASP A 122 22.75 -3.04 11.14
C ASP A 122 23.08 -1.70 10.49
N ILE A 123 22.18 -0.74 10.63
CA ILE A 123 22.33 0.59 10.05
C ILE A 123 23.14 1.54 10.95
N GLY A 124 23.54 1.11 12.14
CA GLY A 124 24.22 1.97 13.11
C GLY A 124 23.32 3.05 13.71
N ILE A 125 23.69 3.54 14.89
CA ILE A 125 22.92 4.54 15.65
C ILE A 125 23.73 5.81 15.93
N GLU A 126 25.01 5.87 15.54
CA GLU A 126 25.91 6.98 15.90
C GLU A 126 26.80 7.43 14.72
N GLU A 127 26.92 8.75 14.57
CA GLU A 127 27.87 9.47 13.70
C GLU A 127 29.34 9.25 14.14
N PRO A 128 30.36 9.34 13.24
CA PRO A 128 30.39 10.18 12.04
C PRO A 128 30.36 9.42 10.70
N ALA A 129 30.19 8.11 10.71
CA ALA A 129 29.98 7.33 9.50
C ALA A 129 29.06 6.15 9.78
N ILE A 130 27.76 6.34 9.57
CA ILE A 130 26.80 5.24 9.41
C ILE A 130 27.33 4.36 8.27
N THR A 131 27.94 3.25 8.63
CA THR A 131 28.36 2.23 7.68
C THR A 131 27.44 1.04 7.89
N PRO A 132 26.41 0.85 7.04
CA PRO A 132 25.54 -0.31 7.13
C PRO A 132 26.35 -1.60 7.07
N ARG A 133 26.06 -2.56 7.95
CA ARG A 133 26.75 -3.85 8.01
C ARG A 133 25.74 -4.99 8.05
N LEU A 134 25.93 -5.98 7.20
CA LEU A 134 25.20 -7.23 7.30
C LEU A 134 25.66 -7.99 8.55
N ARG A 135 24.71 -8.41 9.38
CA ARG A 135 24.91 -9.14 10.63
C ARG A 135 24.17 -10.47 10.56
N LEU A 136 24.79 -11.53 11.08
CA LEU A 136 24.14 -12.82 11.22
C LEU A 136 23.28 -12.83 12.49
N ARG A 137 22.18 -13.59 12.52
CA ARG A 137 21.27 -13.75 13.66
C ARG A 137 22.01 -13.98 14.98
N LYS A 138 23.03 -14.84 14.97
CA LYS A 138 23.83 -15.20 16.15
C LYS A 138 24.59 -14.01 16.78
N ASP A 139 24.79 -12.94 16.02
CA ASP A 139 25.54 -11.75 16.40
C ASP A 139 24.62 -10.56 16.75
N ILE A 140 23.31 -10.81 16.90
CA ILE A 140 22.27 -9.83 17.18
C ILE A 140 21.59 -10.21 18.51
N PRO A 141 21.35 -9.25 19.43
CA PRO A 141 20.62 -9.53 20.67
C PRO A 141 19.24 -10.16 20.39
N PRO A 142 18.84 -11.26 21.05
CA PRO A 142 17.60 -11.99 20.74
C PRO A 142 16.31 -11.18 20.88
N ASP A 143 16.31 -10.15 21.71
CA ASP A 143 15.21 -9.22 21.97
C ASP A 143 15.18 -8.03 21.01
N SER A 144 16.10 -8.00 20.03
CA SER A 144 16.19 -6.92 19.06
C SER A 144 14.90 -6.78 18.25
N VAL A 145 14.56 -5.52 17.98
CA VAL A 145 13.50 -5.15 17.06
C VAL A 145 14.12 -4.87 15.70
N TYR A 146 13.43 -5.27 14.62
CA TYR A 146 13.85 -4.98 13.25
C TYR A 146 12.69 -4.48 12.40
N PHE A 147 13.05 -3.69 11.40
CA PHE A 147 12.15 -3.21 10.35
C PHE A 147 12.35 -4.06 9.09
N THR A 148 11.39 -4.02 8.18
CA THR A 148 11.58 -4.50 6.81
C THR A 148 11.48 -3.33 5.85
N LEU A 149 12.08 -3.45 4.67
CA LEU A 149 11.93 -2.46 3.60
C LEU A 149 11.47 -3.16 2.33
N SER A 150 10.27 -2.80 1.89
CA SER A 150 9.73 -3.12 0.58
C SER A 150 10.19 -2.07 -0.41
N HIS A 151 11.14 -2.46 -1.28
CA HIS A 151 11.64 -1.68 -2.43
C HIS A 151 12.51 -0.46 -2.07
N CYS A 152 13.25 0.06 -3.07
CA CYS A 152 14.30 1.10 -2.99
C CYS A 152 15.68 0.58 -2.54
N TRP A 153 16.66 0.62 -3.46
CA TRP A 153 18.06 0.17 -3.26
C TRP A 153 19.08 1.31 -3.32
N ALA A 154 18.62 2.56 -3.37
CA ALA A 154 19.49 3.72 -3.34
C ALA A 154 20.01 3.97 -1.91
N PHE A 155 21.14 3.35 -1.56
CA PHE A 155 21.86 3.53 -0.29
C PHE A 155 22.08 4.99 0.13
N LYS A 156 22.04 5.91 -0.84
CA LYS A 156 22.23 7.35 -0.63
C LYS A 156 21.15 7.98 0.26
N TYR A 157 20.02 7.31 0.46
CA TYR A 157 18.89 7.80 1.27
C TYR A 157 18.28 6.68 2.12
N LEU A 158 19.11 5.80 2.71
CA LEU A 158 18.61 4.85 3.71
C LEU A 158 17.76 5.61 4.77
N PRO A 159 16.69 5.01 5.29
CA PRO A 159 15.82 5.65 6.28
C PRO A 159 16.49 5.87 7.65
N GLY A 160 17.81 6.06 7.73
CA GLY A 160 18.54 6.35 8.96
C GLY A 160 17.98 7.54 9.75
N ARG A 161 17.30 8.50 9.10
CA ARG A 161 16.56 9.57 9.80
C ARG A 161 15.25 9.10 10.46
N ILE A 162 14.60 8.07 9.91
CA ILE A 162 13.41 7.43 10.49
C ILE A 162 13.83 6.47 11.61
N MET A 163 14.86 5.68 11.35
CA MET A 163 15.32 4.57 12.18
C MET A 163 16.30 4.99 13.28
N GLY A 164 17.01 6.11 13.12
CA GLY A 164 17.99 6.66 14.07
C GLY A 164 17.39 7.51 15.19
N SER A 165 16.06 7.57 15.32
CA SER A 165 15.41 8.16 16.49
C SER A 165 15.41 7.12 17.62
N PRO A 166 16.05 7.37 18.78
CA PRO A 166 16.03 6.45 19.92
C PRO A 166 14.61 6.06 20.35
N GLU A 167 13.65 6.96 20.11
CA GLU A 167 12.23 6.83 20.43
C GLU A 167 11.43 5.93 19.47
N LEU A 168 11.98 5.58 18.28
CA LEU A 168 11.35 4.67 17.32
C LEU A 168 12.17 3.39 17.00
N GLY A 169 13.41 3.32 17.47
CA GLY A 169 14.02 2.05 17.90
C GLY A 169 14.42 1.04 16.81
N GLY A 170 14.75 1.44 15.58
CA GLY A 170 15.16 0.50 14.53
C GLY A 170 16.66 0.45 14.27
N ARG A 171 17.46 -0.30 15.02
CA ARG A 171 18.88 -0.51 14.65
C ARG A 171 19.06 -1.47 13.48
N TYR A 172 18.09 -2.37 13.29
CA TYR A 172 18.19 -3.45 12.33
C TYR A 172 17.08 -3.36 11.28
N ILE A 173 17.45 -3.60 10.03
CA ILE A 173 16.51 -3.67 8.91
C ILE A 173 16.76 -4.92 8.08
N TRP A 174 15.70 -5.59 7.67
CA TRP A 174 15.74 -6.67 6.70
C TRP A 174 15.35 -6.14 5.33
N ILE A 175 16.17 -6.44 4.33
CA ILE A 175 15.93 -6.07 2.94
C ILE A 175 16.31 -7.28 2.09
N ASP A 176 15.37 -7.80 1.31
CA ASP A 176 15.46 -9.08 0.59
C ASP A 176 16.75 -9.22 -0.23
N SER A 177 17.07 -8.26 -1.10
CA SER A 177 18.28 -8.32 -1.93
C SER A 177 19.61 -8.19 -1.18
N LEU A 178 19.60 -7.84 0.12
CA LEU A 178 20.81 -7.78 0.96
C LEU A 178 20.88 -8.90 1.98
N CYS A 179 19.72 -9.39 2.43
CA CYS A 179 19.61 -10.43 3.45
C CYS A 179 19.43 -11.83 2.84
N ILE A 180 19.20 -11.94 1.54
CA ILE A 180 19.18 -13.18 0.77
C ILE A 180 20.37 -13.18 -0.19
N VAL A 181 21.12 -14.28 -0.23
CA VAL A 181 22.24 -14.43 -1.16
C VAL A 181 21.69 -14.69 -2.56
N GLN A 182 21.70 -13.67 -3.41
CA GLN A 182 21.02 -13.68 -4.72
C GLN A 182 21.55 -14.77 -5.66
N ASP A 183 22.85 -15.10 -5.57
CA ASP A 183 23.50 -16.09 -6.44
C ASP A 183 23.46 -17.52 -5.84
N SER A 184 22.65 -17.77 -4.82
CA SER A 184 22.53 -19.09 -4.17
C SER A 184 21.09 -19.56 -4.15
N GLU A 185 20.76 -20.52 -5.03
CA GLU A 185 19.44 -21.16 -5.07
C GLU A 185 19.09 -21.82 -3.72
N THR A 186 20.06 -22.44 -3.05
CA THR A 186 19.83 -23.08 -1.74
C THR A 186 19.52 -22.06 -0.66
N ASP A 187 20.21 -20.92 -0.64
CA ASP A 187 19.91 -19.84 0.31
C ASP A 187 18.56 -19.19 -0.01
N TRP A 188 18.28 -18.94 -1.29
CA TRP A 188 17.00 -18.40 -1.75
C TRP A 188 15.82 -19.30 -1.34
N LEU A 189 15.91 -20.62 -1.52
CA LEU A 189 14.86 -21.57 -1.12
C LEU A 189 14.57 -21.52 0.38
N VAL A 190 15.61 -21.37 1.21
CA VAL A 190 15.47 -21.28 2.67
C VAL A 190 14.86 -19.94 3.08
N GLU A 191 15.40 -18.84 2.57
CA GLU A 191 14.97 -17.51 2.98
C GLU A 191 13.59 -17.13 2.45
N SER A 192 13.30 -17.44 1.17
CA SER A 192 11.99 -17.18 0.55
C SER A 192 10.86 -17.91 1.30
N ALA A 193 11.10 -19.16 1.73
CA ALA A 193 10.16 -19.91 2.55
C ALA A 193 9.89 -19.27 3.92
N SER A 194 10.84 -18.49 4.45
CA SER A 194 10.72 -17.79 5.73
C SER A 194 10.19 -16.36 5.63
N MET A 195 9.93 -15.84 4.43
CA MET A 195 9.44 -14.46 4.24
C MET A 195 8.15 -14.19 5.02
N CYS A 196 7.32 -15.22 5.19
CA CYS A 196 6.13 -15.14 6.04
C CYS A 196 6.47 -14.66 7.45
N ASP A 197 7.45 -15.32 8.08
CA ASP A 197 7.88 -15.03 9.44
C ASP A 197 8.65 -13.70 9.50
N VAL A 198 9.45 -13.38 8.48
CA VAL A 198 10.19 -12.12 8.39
C VAL A 198 9.24 -10.92 8.45
N TYR A 199 8.23 -10.86 7.59
CA TYR A 199 7.34 -9.71 7.53
C TYR A 199 6.35 -9.67 8.70
N SER A 200 5.79 -10.82 9.11
CA SER A 200 4.81 -10.89 10.20
C SER A 200 5.38 -10.59 11.60
N ASN A 201 6.70 -10.73 11.79
CA ASN A 201 7.39 -10.44 13.04
C ASN A 201 8.18 -9.12 13.03
N SER A 202 8.29 -8.46 11.86
CA SER A 202 8.85 -7.12 11.75
C SER A 202 8.03 -6.13 12.60
N TYR A 203 8.69 -5.08 13.10
CA TYR A 203 7.99 -4.03 13.84
C TYR A 203 7.16 -3.15 12.92
N CYS A 204 7.74 -2.75 11.79
CA CYS A 204 7.08 -2.05 10.72
C CYS A 204 7.78 -2.32 9.40
N ASN A 205 6.98 -2.46 8.35
CA ASN A 205 7.44 -2.48 6.98
C ASN A 205 7.46 -1.07 6.40
N ILE A 206 8.61 -0.63 5.94
CA ILE A 206 8.76 0.64 5.24
C ILE A 206 8.55 0.37 3.76
N CYS A 207 7.62 1.07 3.13
CA CYS A 207 7.20 0.80 1.76
C CYS A 207 7.57 1.99 0.86
N ALA A 208 8.59 1.83 0.01
CA ALA A 208 8.95 2.83 -0.99
C ALA A 208 7.98 2.82 -2.18
N THR A 209 6.74 3.22 -1.89
CA THR A 209 5.57 2.96 -2.73
C THR A 209 5.60 3.71 -4.06
N ALA A 210 6.16 4.93 -4.04
CA ALA A 210 6.34 5.77 -5.21
C ALA A 210 7.53 5.39 -6.11
N ALA A 211 8.45 4.56 -5.62
CA ALA A 211 9.65 4.20 -6.37
C ALA A 211 9.30 3.20 -7.47
N SER A 212 9.61 3.55 -8.71
CA SER A 212 9.34 2.66 -9.85
C SER A 212 10.32 1.49 -9.92
N ASP A 213 11.57 1.71 -9.53
CA ASP A 213 12.61 0.69 -9.42
C ASP A 213 13.59 0.97 -8.25
N GLY A 214 14.66 0.17 -8.18
CA GLY A 214 15.69 0.25 -7.15
C GLY A 214 16.60 1.48 -7.21
N SER A 215 16.64 2.18 -8.34
CA SER A 215 17.53 3.33 -8.57
C SER A 215 16.98 4.62 -7.96
N GLU A 216 15.67 4.70 -7.75
CA GLU A 216 15.02 5.83 -7.10
C GLU A 216 15.18 5.78 -5.59
N GLY A 217 15.18 6.95 -4.93
CA GLY A 217 15.04 7.06 -3.48
C GLY A 217 13.59 6.87 -3.02
N MET A 218 13.37 6.85 -1.71
CA MET A 218 12.02 6.73 -1.13
C MET A 218 11.32 8.10 -0.92
N PHE A 219 12.09 9.15 -0.62
CA PHE A 219 11.53 10.48 -0.38
C PHE A 219 11.15 11.19 -1.69
N ARG A 220 10.11 12.02 -1.62
CA ARG A 220 9.55 12.76 -2.75
C ARG A 220 9.35 14.20 -2.34
N ASP A 221 9.97 15.10 -3.11
CA ASP A 221 9.65 16.52 -3.03
C ASP A 221 8.31 16.77 -3.72
N ARG A 222 7.57 17.74 -3.19
CA ARG A 222 6.19 18.01 -3.58
C ARG A 222 5.82 19.45 -3.29
N GLU A 223 4.81 19.91 -4.01
CA GLU A 223 4.16 21.18 -3.69
C GLU A 223 3.07 20.94 -2.63
N PRO A 224 3.20 21.47 -1.40
CA PRO A 224 2.22 21.28 -0.33
C PRO A 224 0.77 21.50 -0.75
N LEU A 225 0.52 22.55 -1.54
CA LEU A 225 -0.82 22.93 -1.98
C LEU A 225 -1.49 21.93 -2.93
N GLN A 226 -0.73 21.00 -3.53
CA GLN A 226 -1.31 19.93 -4.33
C GLN A 226 -1.85 18.79 -3.47
N VAL A 227 -1.37 18.65 -2.24
CA VAL A 227 -1.69 17.55 -1.33
C VAL A 227 -2.66 18.00 -0.26
N GLN A 228 -2.43 19.19 0.27
CA GLN A 228 -3.21 19.79 1.32
C GLN A 228 -4.69 19.88 0.95
N GLN A 229 -5.54 19.63 1.94
CA GLN A 229 -6.98 19.72 1.78
C GLN A 229 -7.45 21.16 1.63
N GLY A 230 -8.46 21.35 0.77
CA GLY A 230 -9.16 22.62 0.60
C GLY A 230 -10.40 22.68 1.48
N TRP A 231 -10.56 23.77 2.21
CA TRP A 231 -11.71 24.01 3.09
C TRP A 231 -12.56 25.15 2.58
N PHE A 232 -13.88 25.01 2.69
CA PHE A 232 -14.84 26.06 2.33
C PHE A 232 -16.11 25.94 3.18
N GLN A 233 -16.84 27.04 3.29
CA GLN A 233 -18.16 27.05 3.93
C GLN A 233 -19.22 27.32 2.87
N THR A 234 -20.40 26.70 2.97
CA THR A 234 -21.51 27.06 2.09
C THR A 234 -22.49 27.98 2.77
N ALA A 235 -23.01 28.94 2.01
CA ALA A 235 -24.03 29.87 2.50
C ALA A 235 -25.37 29.18 2.83
N SER A 236 -25.58 27.96 2.32
CA SER A 236 -26.83 27.21 2.49
C SER A 236 -26.95 26.49 3.83
N ASP A 237 -25.84 26.00 4.37
CA ASP A 237 -25.84 25.20 5.61
C ASP A 237 -24.97 25.80 6.73
N ASN A 238 -24.17 26.83 6.44
CA ASN A 238 -23.16 27.39 7.35
C ASN A 238 -22.20 26.31 7.91
N GLU A 239 -22.07 25.15 7.27
CA GLU A 239 -21.13 24.11 7.68
C GLU A 239 -19.81 24.24 6.92
N ASN A 240 -18.71 23.89 7.59
CA ASN A 240 -17.42 23.73 6.93
C ASN A 240 -17.39 22.40 6.17
N HIS A 241 -16.93 22.47 4.93
CA HIS A 241 -16.73 21.35 4.04
C HIS A 241 -15.26 21.25 3.63
N CYS A 242 -14.82 20.03 3.41
CA CYS A 242 -13.47 19.72 2.98
C CYS A 242 -13.51 19.01 1.64
N VAL A 243 -12.65 19.44 0.73
CA VAL A 243 -12.35 18.74 -0.53
C VAL A 243 -11.26 17.72 -0.25
N ILE A 244 -11.54 16.46 -0.58
CA ILE A 244 -10.64 15.33 -0.35
C ILE A 244 -10.46 14.52 -1.62
N ASP A 245 -9.27 13.96 -1.81
CA ASP A 245 -9.05 12.94 -2.86
C ASP A 245 -9.46 11.58 -2.32
N VAL A 246 -10.68 11.15 -2.64
CA VAL A 246 -11.26 9.88 -2.13
C VAL A 246 -10.62 8.64 -2.76
N PHE A 247 -9.74 8.81 -3.75
CA PHE A 247 -9.00 7.72 -4.40
C PHE A 247 -7.50 7.77 -4.11
N ALA A 248 -7.04 8.66 -3.23
CA ALA A 248 -5.63 8.78 -2.91
C ALA A 248 -5.02 7.44 -2.49
N TRP A 249 -5.73 6.69 -1.64
CA TRP A 249 -5.31 5.35 -1.21
C TRP A 249 -5.20 4.36 -2.36
N GLU A 250 -6.27 4.22 -3.14
CA GLU A 250 -6.32 3.28 -4.26
C GLU A 250 -5.22 3.58 -5.29
N LYS A 251 -5.03 4.86 -5.63
CA LYS A 251 -4.06 5.31 -6.65
C LYS A 251 -2.61 5.14 -6.19
N GLU A 252 -2.31 5.59 -4.97
CA GLU A 252 -0.93 5.66 -4.49
C GLU A 252 -0.47 4.36 -3.85
N VAL A 253 -1.35 3.67 -3.11
CA VAL A 253 -1.01 2.45 -2.37
C VAL A 253 -1.39 1.21 -3.16
N GLU A 254 -2.66 1.02 -3.52
CA GLU A 254 -3.12 -0.26 -4.09
C GLU A 254 -2.75 -0.46 -5.56
N LYS A 255 -2.77 0.63 -6.35
CA LYS A 255 -2.38 0.67 -7.76
C LYS A 255 -0.99 1.26 -7.98
N GLY A 256 -0.26 1.58 -6.91
CA GLY A 256 1.10 2.10 -6.98
C GLY A 256 2.08 1.09 -7.58
N PHE A 257 3.25 1.57 -8.04
CA PHE A 257 4.29 0.73 -8.64
C PHE A 257 4.69 -0.44 -7.76
N LEU A 258 4.83 -0.19 -6.45
CA LEU A 258 5.19 -1.22 -5.48
C LEU A 258 4.17 -2.37 -5.45
N SER A 259 2.89 -2.06 -5.34
CA SER A 259 1.80 -3.05 -5.29
C SER A 259 1.56 -3.78 -6.61
N SER A 260 2.16 -3.31 -7.71
CA SER A 260 2.15 -4.04 -8.97
C SER A 260 3.04 -5.29 -8.95
N ARG A 261 3.89 -5.50 -7.94
CA ARG A 261 4.79 -6.65 -7.83
C ARG A 261 4.16 -7.74 -6.97
N ALA A 262 4.13 -8.97 -7.46
CA ALA A 262 3.46 -10.08 -6.76
C ALA A 262 4.07 -10.42 -5.40
N TRP A 263 5.41 -10.40 -5.32
CA TRP A 263 6.12 -10.63 -4.07
C TRP A 263 5.79 -9.59 -3.00
N VAL A 264 5.47 -8.35 -3.37
CA VAL A 264 5.09 -7.27 -2.43
C VAL A 264 3.76 -7.55 -1.74
N PHE A 265 2.88 -8.34 -2.35
CA PHE A 265 1.57 -8.62 -1.80
C PHE A 265 1.67 -9.27 -0.41
N GLN A 266 2.56 -10.24 -0.26
CA GLN A 266 2.83 -10.85 1.05
C GLN A 266 3.56 -9.89 2.00
N GLU A 267 4.47 -9.04 1.52
CA GLU A 267 5.19 -8.07 2.35
C GLU A 267 4.21 -7.10 3.02
N ARG A 268 3.25 -6.58 2.23
CA ARG A 268 2.20 -5.70 2.70
C ARG A 268 1.26 -6.43 3.66
N LEU A 269 0.63 -7.53 3.23
CA LEU A 269 -0.46 -8.14 3.99
C LEU A 269 -0.02 -8.86 5.27
N LEU A 270 1.20 -9.41 5.31
CA LEU A 270 1.73 -10.07 6.51
C LEU A 270 2.25 -9.06 7.55
N SER A 271 2.75 -7.91 7.09
CA SER A 271 3.29 -6.89 7.99
C SER A 271 2.17 -6.20 8.78
N ARG A 272 2.30 -6.22 10.11
CA ARG A 272 1.30 -5.66 11.03
C ARG A 272 1.14 -4.15 10.90
N ARG A 273 2.22 -3.47 10.50
CA ARG A 273 2.33 -2.02 10.32
C ARG A 273 3.08 -1.75 9.03
N ASN A 274 2.53 -0.93 8.13
CA ASN A 274 3.22 -0.47 6.93
C ASN A 274 3.18 1.05 6.88
N LEU A 275 4.34 1.63 6.59
CA LEU A 275 4.53 3.05 6.35
C LEU A 275 4.84 3.25 4.87
N HIS A 276 3.87 3.75 4.13
CA HIS A 276 3.97 3.97 2.70
C HIS A 276 4.47 5.37 2.39
N PHE A 277 5.57 5.44 1.67
CA PHE A 277 6.07 6.64 1.02
C PHE A 277 5.48 6.72 -0.39
N GLY A 278 4.29 7.31 -0.49
CA GLY A 278 3.61 7.59 -1.76
C GLY A 278 4.22 8.77 -2.49
N SER A 279 3.74 9.03 -3.72
CA SER A 279 4.34 10.07 -4.56
C SER A 279 3.99 11.48 -4.06
N ARG A 280 2.79 11.63 -3.49
CA ARG A 280 2.29 12.90 -2.94
C ARG A 280 2.33 12.96 -1.42
N GLN A 281 2.04 11.87 -0.72
CA GLN A 281 1.94 11.87 0.74
C GLN A 281 2.37 10.55 1.38
N LEU A 282 2.58 10.59 2.69
CA LEU A 282 2.70 9.38 3.49
C LEU A 282 1.33 8.77 3.74
N PHE A 283 1.29 7.44 3.74
CA PHE A 283 0.15 6.64 4.16
C PHE A 283 0.56 5.64 5.22
N TRP A 284 -0.35 5.37 6.13
CA TRP A 284 -0.20 4.42 7.22
C TRP A 284 -1.27 3.36 7.10
N GLU A 285 -0.89 2.10 7.17
CA GLU A 285 -1.81 1.00 7.47
C GLU A 285 -1.24 0.15 8.59
N CYS A 286 -2.10 -0.20 9.52
CA CYS A 286 -1.87 -1.32 10.43
C CYS A 286 -3.05 -2.29 10.33
N ILE A 287 -3.11 -3.30 11.21
CA ILE A 287 -4.19 -4.30 11.17
C ILE A 287 -5.56 -3.66 11.43
N ASP A 288 -5.62 -2.62 12.27
CA ASP A 288 -6.88 -2.05 12.73
C ASP A 288 -7.20 -0.68 12.12
N HIS A 289 -6.23 -0.01 11.51
CA HIS A 289 -6.37 1.40 11.15
C HIS A 289 -5.56 1.81 9.92
N GLU A 290 -6.15 2.70 9.13
CA GLU A 290 -5.54 3.33 7.96
C GLU A 290 -5.54 4.85 8.15
N ALA A 291 -4.46 5.54 7.77
CA ALA A 291 -4.33 7.00 7.86
C ALA A 291 -3.48 7.56 6.71
N SER A 292 -3.53 8.87 6.49
CA SER A 292 -2.67 9.58 5.55
C SER A 292 -2.22 10.92 6.11
N GLU A 293 -1.23 11.59 5.52
CA GLU A 293 -0.82 12.93 6.01
C GLU A 293 -1.99 13.92 6.00
N THR A 294 -2.91 13.81 5.04
CA THR A 294 -4.11 14.64 4.98
C THR A 294 -5.23 14.17 5.93
N LEU A 295 -5.17 12.94 6.45
CA LEU A 295 -6.16 12.35 7.36
C LEU A 295 -5.42 11.64 8.52
N PRO A 296 -4.69 12.39 9.37
CA PRO A 296 -3.70 11.81 10.28
C PRO A 296 -4.31 10.99 11.42
N ARG A 297 -5.57 11.26 11.82
CA ARG A 297 -6.25 10.45 12.85
C ARG A 297 -7.00 9.24 12.28
N GLY A 298 -7.01 9.08 10.95
CA GLY A 298 -7.67 7.96 10.30
C GLY A 298 -8.42 8.35 9.04
N ILE A 299 -8.49 7.42 8.09
CA ILE A 299 -9.33 7.54 6.90
C ILE A 299 -10.74 7.07 7.27
N PRO A 300 -11.78 7.92 7.21
CA PRO A 300 -13.14 7.49 7.50
C PRO A 300 -13.59 6.39 6.53
N GLU A 301 -14.32 5.38 7.02
CA GLU A 301 -14.80 4.24 6.20
C GLU A 301 -15.55 4.68 4.94
N LEU A 302 -16.33 5.75 5.05
CA LEU A 302 -17.07 6.37 3.93
C LEU A 302 -16.14 6.85 2.79
N VAL A 303 -14.89 7.20 3.11
CA VAL A 303 -13.86 7.72 2.18
C VAL A 303 -12.99 6.59 1.62
N ILE A 304 -12.95 5.42 2.25
CA ILE A 304 -12.12 4.30 1.81
C ILE A 304 -12.75 3.67 0.56
N LYS A 305 -12.28 4.09 -0.62
CA LYS A 305 -12.49 3.36 -1.89
C LYS A 305 -11.30 2.44 -2.20
N GLY A 306 -10.86 1.66 -1.20
CA GLY A 306 -9.82 0.65 -1.35
C GLY A 306 -10.39 -0.77 -1.34
N SER A 307 -9.54 -1.76 -1.58
CA SER A 307 -9.90 -3.18 -1.52
C SER A 307 -10.38 -3.62 -0.14
N GLY A 308 -9.97 -2.93 0.94
CA GLY A 308 -10.34 -3.25 2.32
C GLY A 308 -9.86 -4.64 2.78
N VAL A 309 -8.99 -5.29 1.99
CA VAL A 309 -8.59 -6.69 2.24
C VAL A 309 -7.77 -6.78 3.51
N LYS A 310 -6.83 -5.86 3.73
CA LYS A 310 -5.89 -5.94 4.85
C LYS A 310 -6.57 -5.96 6.23
N PRO A 311 -7.51 -5.06 6.57
CA PRO A 311 -8.25 -5.15 7.83
C PRO A 311 -8.98 -6.49 8.03
N ARG A 312 -9.37 -7.16 6.93
CA ARG A 312 -10.04 -8.47 6.95
C ARG A 312 -9.07 -9.64 7.07
N VAL A 313 -7.82 -9.49 6.64
CA VAL A 313 -6.78 -10.54 6.79
C VAL A 313 -6.62 -10.98 8.25
N LYS A 314 -6.87 -10.11 9.24
CA LYS A 314 -6.86 -10.53 10.65
C LYS A 314 -7.80 -11.68 10.98
N VAL A 315 -8.89 -11.85 10.22
CA VAL A 315 -9.79 -13.00 10.35
C VAL A 315 -9.05 -14.30 10.01
N LEU A 316 -8.16 -14.26 9.02
CA LEU A 316 -7.31 -15.40 8.66
C LEU A 316 -6.24 -15.69 9.71
N PHE A 317 -5.72 -14.67 10.40
CA PHE A 317 -4.65 -14.82 11.39
C PHE A 317 -5.14 -15.10 12.82
N ASN A 318 -6.34 -14.65 13.18
CA ASN A 318 -6.89 -14.82 14.54
C ASN A 318 -7.61 -16.17 14.73
N GLY A 319 -7.63 -17.05 13.73
CA GLY A 319 -8.03 -18.45 13.89
C GLY A 319 -9.53 -18.68 14.11
N ILE A 320 -10.39 -17.73 13.74
CA ILE A 320 -11.80 -17.72 14.19
C ILE A 320 -12.67 -18.81 13.56
N ASP A 321 -12.27 -19.50 12.48
CA ASP A 321 -13.21 -20.36 11.73
C ASP A 321 -12.70 -21.74 11.24
N LYS A 322 -12.23 -22.59 12.17
CA LYS A 322 -12.01 -24.02 11.87
C LYS A 322 -13.24 -24.93 12.00
N TYR A 323 -14.34 -24.46 12.60
CA TYR A 323 -15.47 -25.34 13.00
C TYR A 323 -16.89 -24.86 12.67
N LYS A 324 -17.10 -23.71 12.00
CA LYS A 324 -18.45 -23.25 11.64
C LYS A 324 -18.96 -23.82 10.31
N SER A 325 -19.33 -25.10 10.33
CA SER A 325 -20.19 -25.78 9.34
C SER A 325 -19.68 -25.88 7.90
N ASN A 326 -20.19 -26.87 7.14
CA ASN A 326 -19.94 -27.10 5.70
C ASN A 326 -20.38 -25.94 4.75
N ARG A 327 -20.42 -24.69 5.21
CA ARG A 327 -20.80 -23.52 4.40
C ARG A 327 -19.55 -22.73 4.00
N TYR A 328 -19.65 -22.05 2.87
CA TYR A 328 -18.66 -21.08 2.38
C TYR A 328 -18.40 -20.02 3.46
N SER A 329 -17.23 -20.10 4.10
CA SER A 329 -16.87 -19.29 5.26
C SER A 329 -16.28 -17.94 4.85
N GLU A 330 -16.36 -16.95 5.74
CA GLU A 330 -15.76 -15.63 5.54
C GLU A 330 -14.26 -15.72 5.21
N SER A 331 -13.55 -16.69 5.80
CA SER A 331 -12.13 -16.93 5.52
C SER A 331 -11.86 -17.33 4.07
N VAL A 332 -12.75 -18.10 3.44
CA VAL A 332 -12.60 -18.48 2.03
C VAL A 332 -12.85 -17.27 1.11
N GLN A 333 -13.82 -16.43 1.44
CA GLN A 333 -14.07 -15.17 0.71
C GLN A 333 -12.84 -14.24 0.75
N ILE A 334 -12.25 -14.07 1.93
CA ILE A 334 -11.05 -13.25 2.10
C ILE A 334 -9.87 -13.84 1.30
N TRP A 335 -9.72 -15.17 1.29
CA TRP A 335 -8.72 -15.84 0.46
C TRP A 335 -8.92 -15.57 -1.04
N GLU A 336 -10.16 -15.58 -1.53
CA GLU A 336 -10.45 -15.28 -2.93
C GLU A 336 -10.21 -13.82 -3.30
N GLU A 337 -10.47 -12.88 -2.39
CA GLU A 337 -10.09 -11.47 -2.55
C GLU A 337 -8.57 -11.30 -2.62
N ILE A 338 -7.83 -11.99 -1.74
CA ILE A 338 -6.37 -12.07 -1.78
C ILE A 338 -5.90 -12.58 -3.14
N VAL A 339 -6.42 -13.72 -3.60
CA VAL A 339 -6.06 -14.30 -4.91
C VAL A 339 -6.40 -13.33 -6.05
N THR A 340 -7.54 -12.64 -5.98
CA THR A 340 -7.96 -11.67 -7.00
C THR A 340 -7.01 -10.48 -7.10
N LEU A 341 -6.54 -9.95 -5.97
CA LEU A 341 -5.56 -8.87 -5.96
C LEU A 341 -4.18 -9.37 -6.40
N TYR A 342 -3.75 -10.53 -5.90
CA TYR A 342 -2.49 -11.17 -6.27
C TYR A 342 -2.41 -11.44 -7.77
N MET A 343 -3.48 -11.93 -8.40
CA MET A 343 -3.50 -12.21 -9.83
C MET A 343 -3.47 -10.96 -10.73
N LYS A 344 -3.65 -9.75 -10.17
CA LYS A 344 -3.46 -8.48 -10.89
C LYS A 344 -2.02 -7.97 -10.84
N SER A 345 -1.15 -8.64 -10.08
CA SER A 345 0.25 -8.26 -9.91
C SER A 345 1.16 -8.98 -10.90
N ASN A 346 2.31 -8.37 -11.16
CA ASN A 346 3.34 -8.83 -12.07
C ASN A 346 4.35 -9.74 -11.36
N LEU A 347 4.75 -10.81 -12.03
CA LEU A 347 5.85 -11.67 -11.64
C LEU A 347 6.95 -11.62 -12.69
N THR A 348 8.19 -11.52 -12.24
CA THR A 348 9.36 -11.66 -13.11
C THR A 348 9.51 -13.10 -13.58
N PHE A 349 9.36 -14.06 -12.68
CA PHE A 349 9.42 -15.49 -12.97
C PHE A 349 8.05 -16.13 -12.72
N LYS A 350 7.45 -16.71 -13.78
CA LYS A 350 6.12 -17.33 -13.69
C LYS A 350 6.10 -18.52 -12.73
N THR A 351 7.22 -19.23 -12.61
CA THR A 351 7.42 -20.35 -11.68
C THR A 351 7.22 -19.97 -10.22
N ASP A 352 7.37 -18.69 -9.87
CA ASP A 352 7.20 -18.20 -8.50
C ASP A 352 5.73 -18.05 -8.10
N ARG A 353 4.76 -18.28 -9.02
CA ARG A 353 3.34 -17.97 -8.83
C ARG A 353 2.75 -18.50 -7.52
N LEU A 354 3.06 -19.74 -7.14
CA LEU A 354 2.55 -20.32 -5.90
C LEU A 354 3.46 -20.03 -4.70
N VAL A 355 4.75 -19.83 -4.93
CA VAL A 355 5.72 -19.55 -3.87
C VAL A 355 5.52 -18.13 -3.33
N ALA A 356 5.32 -17.15 -4.19
CA ALA A 356 5.15 -15.74 -3.82
C ALA A 356 3.86 -15.43 -3.03
N ILE A 357 2.88 -16.35 -3.03
CA ILE A 357 1.69 -16.30 -2.16
C ILE A 357 1.72 -17.36 -1.04
N GLY A 358 2.76 -18.20 -1.02
CA GLY A 358 2.85 -19.37 -0.14
C GLY A 358 2.83 -19.01 1.35
N GLY A 359 3.45 -17.89 1.73
CA GLY A 359 3.40 -17.39 3.11
C GLY A 359 1.96 -17.07 3.56
N MET A 360 1.19 -16.40 2.71
CA MET A 360 -0.22 -16.12 2.96
C MET A 360 -1.06 -17.39 3.02
N ALA A 361 -0.79 -18.37 2.15
CA ALA A 361 -1.46 -19.67 2.19
C ALA A 361 -1.16 -20.42 3.50
N SER A 362 0.11 -20.43 3.93
CA SER A 362 0.52 -21.03 5.19
C SER A 362 -0.24 -20.44 6.37
N ALA A 363 -0.32 -19.10 6.43
CA ALA A 363 -1.06 -18.42 7.48
C ALA A 363 -2.57 -18.70 7.41
N ALA A 364 -3.17 -18.66 6.21
CA ALA A 364 -4.59 -18.94 6.01
C ALA A 364 -4.98 -20.39 6.36
N SER A 365 -4.05 -21.35 6.24
CA SER A 365 -4.28 -22.76 6.59
C SER A 365 -4.57 -22.97 8.10
N GLN A 366 -4.24 -21.99 8.93
CA GLN A 366 -4.58 -22.01 10.35
C GLN A 366 -6.07 -21.83 10.59
N THR A 367 -6.80 -21.27 9.62
CA THR A 367 -8.22 -20.93 9.74
C THR A 367 -9.06 -21.68 8.71
N ILE A 368 -8.61 -21.78 7.46
CA ILE A 368 -9.35 -22.46 6.39
C ILE A 368 -9.14 -23.98 6.49
N ALA A 369 -10.23 -24.74 6.46
CA ALA A 369 -10.19 -26.18 6.59
C ALA A 369 -9.68 -26.87 5.31
N GLY A 370 -8.94 -27.97 5.50
CA GLY A 370 -8.43 -28.81 4.42
C GLY A 370 -7.00 -28.50 4.02
N LYS A 371 -6.41 -29.38 3.20
CA LYS A 371 -5.08 -29.19 2.66
C LYS A 371 -5.07 -28.05 1.64
N TYR A 372 -4.08 -27.16 1.72
CA TYR A 372 -3.76 -26.24 0.62
C TYR A 372 -3.13 -27.04 -0.53
N LEU A 373 -3.73 -26.95 -1.71
CA LEU A 373 -3.24 -27.59 -2.92
C LEU A 373 -2.53 -26.52 -3.78
N ALA A 374 -2.68 -26.56 -5.10
CA ALA A 374 -2.18 -25.52 -5.98
C ALA A 374 -3.17 -24.33 -6.01
N GLY A 375 -3.11 -23.44 -5.02
CA GLY A 375 -3.94 -22.23 -5.01
C GLY A 375 -5.35 -22.38 -4.42
N VAL A 376 -5.80 -23.62 -4.16
CA VAL A 376 -7.17 -23.93 -3.70
C VAL A 376 -7.14 -24.82 -2.45
N TRP A 377 -8.24 -24.83 -1.70
CA TRP A 377 -8.40 -25.59 -0.47
C TRP A 377 -9.16 -26.89 -0.71
N GLU A 378 -8.64 -28.03 -0.25
CA GLU A 378 -9.24 -29.36 -0.45
C GLU A 378 -10.73 -29.43 -0.05
N LYS A 379 -11.11 -28.85 1.09
CA LYS A 379 -12.51 -28.84 1.57
C LYS A 379 -13.42 -27.88 0.79
N HIS A 380 -12.84 -26.98 -0.01
CA HIS A 380 -13.55 -26.02 -0.85
C HIS A 380 -13.23 -26.22 -2.34
N LEU A 381 -12.74 -27.40 -2.73
CA LEU A 381 -12.24 -27.67 -4.08
C LEU A 381 -13.28 -27.35 -5.16
N LEU A 382 -14.53 -27.76 -4.97
CA LEU A 382 -15.62 -27.52 -5.92
C LEU A 382 -15.83 -26.03 -6.21
N HIS A 383 -15.66 -25.17 -5.20
CA HIS A 383 -15.77 -23.72 -5.40
C HIS A 383 -14.46 -23.14 -5.95
N GLY A 384 -13.32 -23.61 -5.41
CA GLY A 384 -11.99 -23.12 -5.79
C GLY A 384 -11.59 -23.38 -7.25
N ILE A 385 -12.24 -24.33 -7.94
CA ILE A 385 -12.03 -24.58 -9.39
C ILE A 385 -13.00 -23.80 -10.29
N LEU A 386 -13.97 -23.05 -9.73
CA LEU A 386 -14.95 -22.25 -10.49
C LEU A 386 -14.48 -20.80 -10.71
N TRP A 387 -13.19 -20.54 -10.59
CA TRP A 387 -12.62 -19.22 -10.86
C TRP A 387 -12.86 -18.81 -12.32
N LYS A 388 -12.95 -17.51 -12.56
CA LYS A 388 -13.10 -16.93 -13.90
C LYS A 388 -12.25 -15.67 -14.03
N ALA A 389 -11.64 -15.47 -15.20
CA ALA A 389 -11.02 -14.19 -15.53
C ALA A 389 -12.12 -13.15 -15.79
N LEU A 390 -12.05 -11.97 -15.16
CA LEU A 390 -13.06 -10.91 -15.29
C LEU A 390 -12.76 -9.94 -16.44
N ASN A 391 -11.48 -9.74 -16.77
CA ASN A 391 -11.04 -8.83 -17.83
C ASN A 391 -10.43 -9.65 -18.97
N TYR A 392 -11.18 -9.80 -20.06
CA TYR A 392 -10.69 -10.38 -21.29
C TYR A 392 -10.26 -9.26 -22.25
N PRO A 393 -9.04 -9.27 -22.80
CA PRO A 393 -8.81 -8.59 -24.06
C PRO A 393 -9.78 -9.19 -25.08
N SER A 394 -10.61 -8.36 -25.69
CA SER A 394 -11.74 -8.76 -26.56
C SER A 394 -11.34 -9.52 -27.84
N ASN A 395 -10.05 -9.80 -28.05
CA ASN A 395 -9.55 -10.58 -29.15
C ASN A 395 -8.72 -11.75 -28.62
N LEU A 396 -9.09 -12.98 -29.02
CA LEU A 396 -8.43 -14.29 -28.89
C LEU A 396 -9.11 -15.25 -27.89
N SER A 397 -9.92 -16.25 -28.28
CA SER A 397 -9.55 -17.46 -29.04
C SER A 397 -8.17 -18.10 -28.72
N LYS A 398 -7.46 -17.65 -27.68
CA LYS A 398 -6.10 -18.13 -27.33
C LYS A 398 -6.05 -19.29 -26.35
N PHE A 399 -7.15 -19.65 -25.70
CA PHE A 399 -7.25 -20.96 -25.02
C PHE A 399 -7.09 -22.13 -26.00
N THR A 400 -7.27 -21.90 -27.31
CA THR A 400 -7.15 -22.92 -28.36
C THR A 400 -5.95 -22.74 -29.31
N GLN A 401 -5.09 -21.73 -29.14
CA GLN A 401 -3.98 -21.47 -30.08
C GLN A 401 -2.65 -21.03 -29.45
N ALA A 402 -2.39 -21.35 -28.18
CA ALA A 402 -0.99 -21.36 -27.71
C ALA A 402 -0.32 -22.65 -28.22
N PRO A 403 0.81 -22.58 -28.96
CA PRO A 403 1.56 -23.78 -29.31
C PRO A 403 1.99 -24.53 -28.05
N LEU A 404 1.92 -25.87 -28.09
CA LEU A 404 2.40 -26.83 -27.08
C LEU A 404 3.93 -26.82 -26.88
N GLU A 405 4.61 -25.70 -27.16
CA GLU A 405 6.04 -25.57 -26.90
C GLU A 405 6.25 -25.31 -25.41
N VAL A 406 6.39 -26.42 -24.67
CA VAL A 406 6.93 -26.54 -23.31
C VAL A 406 6.59 -25.34 -22.44
N GLN A 407 5.32 -25.20 -22.05
CA GLN A 407 5.04 -24.37 -20.88
C GLN A 407 5.75 -25.01 -19.69
N ASP A 408 6.71 -24.30 -19.11
CA ASP A 408 7.27 -24.67 -17.82
C ASP A 408 6.12 -24.86 -16.85
N PHE A 409 5.99 -26.08 -16.34
CA PHE A 409 4.88 -26.46 -15.48
C PHE A 409 4.85 -25.54 -14.26
N THR A 410 3.85 -24.65 -14.22
CA THR A 410 3.69 -23.68 -13.12
C THR A 410 2.69 -24.18 -12.08
N ALA A 411 1.55 -24.70 -12.54
CA ALA A 411 0.51 -25.27 -11.70
C ALA A 411 -0.40 -26.22 -12.51
N PRO A 412 -1.18 -27.10 -11.85
CA PRO A 412 -2.20 -27.93 -12.52
C PRO A 412 -3.26 -27.07 -13.25
N SER A 413 -3.79 -27.57 -14.38
CA SER A 413 -4.72 -26.83 -15.26
C SER A 413 -6.05 -26.41 -14.62
N TRP A 414 -6.47 -27.07 -13.53
CA TRP A 414 -7.66 -26.68 -12.78
C TRP A 414 -7.40 -25.52 -11.80
N SER A 415 -6.14 -25.18 -11.53
CA SER A 415 -5.74 -24.09 -10.64
C SER A 415 -5.77 -22.76 -11.37
N TRP A 416 -6.24 -21.70 -10.70
CA TRP A 416 -6.10 -20.33 -11.18
C TRP A 416 -4.63 -19.94 -11.42
N ALA A 417 -3.67 -20.58 -10.73
CA ALA A 417 -2.25 -20.31 -10.88
C ALA A 417 -1.67 -20.83 -12.20
N SER A 418 -2.42 -21.66 -12.94
CA SER A 418 -2.05 -22.07 -14.30
C SER A 418 -2.40 -21.01 -15.35
N PHE A 419 -3.21 -20.02 -14.99
CA PHE A 419 -3.62 -18.95 -15.90
C PHE A 419 -2.52 -17.89 -16.01
N ASP A 420 -2.13 -17.61 -17.26
CA ASP A 420 -1.16 -16.59 -17.62
C ASP A 420 -1.92 -15.32 -18.05
N ALA A 421 -2.11 -14.41 -17.10
CA ALA A 421 -2.86 -13.16 -17.26
C ALA A 421 -2.02 -12.05 -17.88
#